data_AF-R7HGP9-F1
#
_entry.id   AF-R7HGP9-F1
#
_cell.length_a   1.000
_cell.length_b   1.000
_cell.length_c   1.000
_cell.angle_alpha   90.00
_cell.angle_beta   90.00
_cell.angle_gamma   90.00
#
_symmetry.space_group_name_H-M   'P 1'
#
loop_
_entity.id
_entity.type
_entity.pdbx_description
1 polymer ?
#
loop_
_entity_poly.entity_id
_entity_poly.type
_entity_poly.pdbx_seq_one_letter_code
_entity_poly.pdbx_strand_id
1 'polypeptide(L)'
;MIEDALYLFESIKENKMISYDDNLINSSNNKINNDKLAYIGKNIKSFDRLQSGLILPLNIQKFAQIDNNLKKEIEKLTSNSYTDVTKNWIENSNPNSHRVLTSGYFIFKQKKYKVDGKNVILDYSKKEKEVAEWLEDTFGGELYMLPRVNYPEGIKTADYLFRGEYWDLKEINGNGKNIFFHAVEKHEKQSHNFIFDVSNSTLTDLEIDNRINSLYKLPKLKWLDKIIIKRDKTFIKITKKK
;
A
#
# COMPACT_ATOMS: atom_id res chain seq x y z
N MET A 1 -19.46 5.75 24.78
CA MET A 1 -18.68 6.09 23.57
C MET A 1 -17.69 7.25 23.83
N ILE A 2 -16.93 7.21 24.92
CA ILE A 2 -15.86 8.19 25.21
C ILE A 2 -14.55 7.47 25.62
N GLU A 3 -14.61 6.17 25.96
CA GLU A 3 -13.44 5.39 26.38
C GLU A 3 -12.45 5.04 25.25
N ASP A 4 -12.92 4.88 24.01
CA ASP A 4 -12.04 4.42 22.90
C ASP A 4 -11.02 5.47 22.44
N ALA A 5 -11.34 6.76 22.60
CA ALA A 5 -10.46 7.87 22.20
C ALA A 5 -9.36 8.15 23.23
N LEU A 6 -9.59 7.83 24.51
CA LEU A 6 -8.59 7.98 25.56
C LEU A 6 -7.52 6.88 25.45
N TYR A 7 -7.94 5.66 25.12
CA TYR A 7 -7.04 4.50 24.95
C TYR A 7 -6.02 4.71 23.82
N LEU A 8 -6.44 5.33 22.72
CA LEU A 8 -5.54 5.65 21.60
C LEU A 8 -4.50 6.72 21.97
N PHE A 9 -4.82 7.64 22.88
CA PHE A 9 -3.93 8.73 23.28
C PHE A 9 -2.86 8.28 24.30
N GLU A 10 -3.18 7.32 25.17
CA GLU A 10 -2.23 6.77 26.14
C GLU A 10 -1.21 5.82 25.48
N SER A 11 -1.64 5.02 24.50
CA SER A 11 -0.77 4.15 23.69
C SER A 11 0.36 4.91 22.96
N ILE A 12 0.11 6.16 22.55
CA ILE A 12 1.07 6.99 21.81
C ILE A 12 2.18 7.55 22.73
N LYS A 13 1.94 7.63 24.05
CA LYS A 13 2.92 8.17 25.00
C LYS A 13 4.02 7.18 25.37
N GLU A 14 3.76 5.87 25.33
CA GLU A 14 4.72 4.84 25.76
C GLU A 14 5.84 4.56 24.74
N ASN A 15 5.67 4.92 23.47
CA ASN A 15 6.63 4.61 22.39
C ASN A 15 7.70 5.67 22.10
N LYS A 16 8.08 6.50 23.10
CA LYS A 16 9.14 7.52 22.94
C LYS A 16 10.34 7.27 23.86
N MET A 17 11.10 6.22 23.56
CA MET A 17 12.53 6.17 23.90
C MET A 17 13.30 5.46 22.79
N ILE A 18 14.34 6.16 22.30
CA ILE A 18 15.56 5.72 21.59
C ILE A 18 15.80 6.50 20.28
N SER A 19 17.08 6.69 19.97
CA SER A 19 17.80 7.91 19.60
C SER A 19 17.96 8.22 18.10
N TYR A 20 18.28 9.49 17.85
CA TYR A 20 19.02 10.15 16.75
C TYR A 20 19.89 9.25 15.84
N ASP A 21 20.15 9.51 14.56
CA ASP A 21 20.07 10.73 13.73
C ASP A 21 20.04 10.37 12.21
N ASP A 22 19.91 11.37 11.32
CA ASP A 22 19.93 11.37 9.82
C ASP A 22 18.60 11.47 9.05
N ASN A 23 17.49 11.81 9.72
CA ASN A 23 16.16 11.84 9.10
C ASN A 23 15.59 13.24 8.80
N LEU A 24 16.40 14.28 8.57
CA LEU A 24 15.93 15.68 8.67
C LEU A 24 14.83 16.10 7.68
N ILE A 25 14.70 15.51 6.48
CA ILE A 25 13.74 16.00 5.47
C ILE A 25 12.40 15.23 5.50
N ASN A 26 12.43 13.92 5.77
CA ASN A 26 11.19 13.11 5.91
C ASN A 26 10.64 13.14 7.35
N SER A 27 11.50 13.28 8.37
CA SER A 27 11.07 13.59 9.74
C SER A 27 10.36 14.94 9.80
N SER A 28 10.85 15.94 9.06
CA SER A 28 10.23 17.27 9.09
C SER A 28 8.77 17.25 8.65
N ASN A 29 8.40 16.54 7.57
CA ASN A 29 6.99 16.48 7.16
C ASN A 29 6.11 15.69 8.14
N ASN A 30 6.61 14.60 8.71
CA ASN A 30 5.90 13.84 9.75
C ASN A 30 5.80 14.61 11.07
N LYS A 31 6.86 15.32 11.47
CA LYS A 31 6.91 16.20 12.63
C LYS A 31 5.99 17.39 12.44
N ILE A 32 5.98 18.03 11.27
CA ILE A 32 5.06 19.12 10.92
C ILE A 32 3.60 18.63 10.99
N ASN A 33 3.31 17.44 10.46
CA ASN A 33 1.96 16.87 10.53
C ASN A 33 1.57 16.51 11.97
N ASN A 34 2.48 15.92 12.75
CA ASN A 34 2.24 15.57 14.15
C ASN A 34 2.11 16.81 15.05
N ASP A 35 2.91 17.85 14.82
CA ASP A 35 2.85 19.13 15.52
C ASP A 35 1.55 19.87 15.17
N LYS A 36 1.12 19.82 13.90
CA LYS A 36 -0.20 20.31 13.47
C LYS A 36 -1.35 19.53 14.12
N LEU A 37 -1.28 18.20 14.17
CA LEU A 37 -2.30 17.37 14.83
C LEU A 37 -2.33 17.63 16.35
N ALA A 38 -1.18 17.81 16.99
CA ALA A 38 -1.10 18.16 18.41
C ALA A 38 -1.65 19.58 18.69
N TYR A 39 -1.39 20.53 17.79
CA TYR A 39 -1.95 21.88 17.85
C TYR A 39 -3.48 21.86 17.69
N ILE A 40 -3.99 21.11 16.70
CA ILE A 40 -5.43 20.92 16.49
C ILE A 40 -6.07 20.26 17.72
N GLY A 41 -5.45 19.22 18.29
CA GLY A 41 -5.95 18.56 19.49
C GLY A 41 -5.98 19.46 20.74
N LYS A 42 -4.99 20.35 20.91
CA LYS A 42 -4.99 21.38 21.98
C LYS A 42 -6.09 22.41 21.78
N ASN A 43 -6.37 22.78 20.54
CA ASN A 43 -7.47 23.69 20.21
C ASN A 43 -8.82 23.03 20.51
N ILE A 44 -9.06 21.79 20.09
CA ILE A 44 -10.31 21.06 20.39
C ILE A 44 -10.57 21.00 21.90
N LYS A 45 -9.57 20.62 22.71
CA LYS A 45 -9.70 20.59 24.19
C LYS A 45 -9.97 21.97 24.80
N SER A 46 -9.45 23.04 24.19
CA SER A 46 -9.75 24.41 24.60
C SER A 46 -11.17 24.83 24.18
N PHE A 47 -11.66 24.37 23.02
CA PHE A 47 -13.02 24.60 22.54
C PHE A 47 -14.07 23.90 23.42
N ASP A 48 -13.85 22.64 23.81
CA ASP A 48 -14.78 21.90 24.69
C ASP A 48 -15.00 22.62 26.02
N ARG A 49 -13.95 23.24 26.58
CA ARG A 49 -14.01 24.04 27.82
C ARG A 49 -14.77 25.36 27.66
N LEU A 50 -14.68 25.99 26.48
CA LEU A 50 -15.38 27.24 26.17
C LEU A 50 -16.87 27.00 25.89
N GLN A 51 -17.21 25.86 25.28
CA GLN A 51 -18.59 25.46 25.01
C GLN A 51 -19.40 25.19 26.29
N SER A 52 -18.75 24.71 27.35
CA SER A 52 -19.39 24.54 28.67
C SER A 52 -19.73 25.85 29.40
N GLY A 53 -19.25 27.01 28.92
CA GLY A 53 -19.30 28.28 29.66
C GLY A 53 -20.15 29.42 29.09
N LEU A 54 -20.64 29.37 27.84
CA LEU A 54 -21.25 30.55 27.19
C LEU A 54 -22.48 30.20 26.33
N ILE A 55 -23.66 30.69 26.74
CA ILE A 55 -24.94 30.57 26.02
C ILE A 55 -25.20 31.86 25.21
N LEU A 56 -24.56 31.99 24.03
CA LEU A 56 -24.96 33.00 23.03
C LEU A 56 -25.07 32.35 21.64
N PRO A 57 -26.22 32.44 20.94
CA PRO A 57 -26.48 31.70 19.70
C PRO A 57 -25.46 31.95 18.57
N LEU A 58 -24.96 33.19 18.43
CA LEU A 58 -23.93 33.54 17.43
C LEU A 58 -22.60 32.80 17.67
N ASN A 59 -22.24 32.60 18.94
CA ASN A 59 -21.03 31.88 19.29
C ASN A 59 -21.17 30.40 18.93
N ILE A 60 -22.33 29.77 19.21
CA ILE A 60 -22.61 28.37 18.88
C ILE A 60 -22.48 28.10 17.36
N GLN A 61 -23.01 28.99 16.50
CA GLN A 61 -22.89 28.84 15.05
C GLN A 61 -21.45 28.99 14.55
N LYS A 62 -20.71 29.98 15.07
CA LYS A 62 -19.29 30.17 14.74
C LYS A 62 -18.44 28.98 15.20
N PHE A 63 -18.74 28.40 16.36
CA PHE A 63 -18.07 27.20 16.87
C PHE A 63 -18.36 25.96 16.03
N ALA A 64 -19.61 25.75 15.63
CA ALA A 64 -19.98 24.64 14.74
C ALA A 64 -19.29 24.73 13.37
N GLN A 65 -19.08 25.94 12.84
CA GLN A 65 -18.31 26.13 11.60
C GLN A 65 -16.82 25.78 11.75
N ILE A 66 -16.20 26.16 12.87
CA ILE A 66 -14.78 25.85 13.13
C ILE A 66 -14.59 24.33 13.32
N ASP A 67 -15.47 23.68 14.07
CA ASP A 67 -15.42 22.22 14.27
C ASP A 67 -15.59 21.46 12.94
N ASN A 68 -16.52 21.88 12.09
CA ASN A 68 -16.68 21.30 10.75
C ASN A 68 -15.46 21.52 9.85
N ASN A 69 -14.82 22.68 9.92
CA ASN A 69 -13.61 22.95 9.14
C ASN A 69 -12.42 22.11 9.63
N LEU A 70 -12.25 21.98 10.95
CA LEU A 70 -11.21 21.13 11.54
C LEU A 70 -11.44 19.66 11.19
N LYS A 71 -12.68 19.17 11.24
CA LYS A 71 -13.03 17.82 10.80
C LYS A 71 -12.68 17.59 9.33
N LYS A 72 -13.05 18.51 8.43
CA LYS A 72 -12.68 18.44 7.00
C LYS A 72 -11.16 18.47 6.79
N GLU A 73 -10.44 19.25 7.57
CA GLU A 73 -8.98 19.34 7.46
C GLU A 73 -8.29 18.08 7.98
N ILE A 74 -8.76 17.51 9.10
CA ILE A 74 -8.32 16.21 9.61
C ILE A 74 -8.61 15.12 8.58
N GLU A 75 -9.83 15.07 8.04
CA GLU A 75 -10.24 14.07 7.05
C GLU A 75 -9.42 14.20 5.76
N LYS A 76 -9.11 15.42 5.32
CA LYS A 76 -8.19 15.65 4.18
C LYS A 76 -6.76 15.17 4.49
N LEU A 77 -6.29 15.37 5.71
CA LEU A 77 -4.94 14.96 6.16
C LEU A 77 -4.82 13.45 6.39
N THR A 78 -5.90 12.77 6.79
CA THR A 78 -5.94 11.33 7.07
C THR A 78 -6.50 10.50 5.92
N SER A 79 -7.12 11.12 4.91
CA SER A 79 -7.62 10.41 3.74
C SER A 79 -6.47 9.81 2.92
N ASN A 80 -6.33 8.50 3.03
CA ASN A 80 -5.46 7.75 2.14
C ASN A 80 -6.03 7.79 0.72
N SER A 81 -5.12 7.86 -0.26
CA SER A 81 -5.42 7.79 -1.69
C SER A 81 -5.78 6.37 -2.17
N TYR A 82 -5.77 5.42 -1.25
CA TYR A 82 -6.09 4.03 -1.46
C TYR A 82 -7.08 3.54 -0.39
N THR A 83 -7.73 2.42 -0.66
CA THR A 83 -8.55 1.65 0.27
C THR A 83 -7.76 0.44 0.73
N ASP A 84 -7.69 0.23 2.05
CA ASP A 84 -7.13 -0.98 2.63
C ASP A 84 -8.14 -2.12 2.45
N VAL A 85 -7.79 -3.14 1.65
CA VAL A 85 -8.68 -4.27 1.34
C VAL A 85 -8.23 -5.57 2.02
N THR A 86 -7.35 -5.46 3.00
CA THR A 86 -6.74 -6.57 3.75
C THR A 86 -7.78 -7.49 4.37
N LYS A 87 -8.73 -6.93 5.12
CA LYS A 87 -9.79 -7.70 5.77
C LYS A 87 -10.59 -8.52 4.77
N ASN A 88 -11.06 -7.89 3.69
CA ASN A 88 -11.83 -8.55 2.65
C ASN A 88 -11.02 -9.67 1.96
N TRP A 89 -9.73 -9.46 1.73
CA TRP A 89 -8.88 -10.48 1.11
C TRP A 89 -8.64 -11.69 2.02
N ILE A 90 -8.46 -11.47 3.33
CA ILE A 90 -8.32 -12.54 4.31
C ILE A 90 -9.64 -13.31 4.47
N GLU A 91 -10.77 -12.62 4.60
CA GLU A 91 -12.09 -13.27 4.77
C GLU A 91 -12.49 -14.13 3.56
N ASN A 92 -12.04 -13.76 2.35
CA ASN A 92 -12.26 -14.51 1.11
C ASN A 92 -11.02 -15.33 0.69
N SER A 93 -10.12 -15.62 1.62
CA SER A 93 -8.99 -16.50 1.36
C SER A 93 -9.42 -17.97 1.45
N ASN A 94 -8.86 -18.79 0.58
CA ASN A 94 -8.96 -20.24 0.67
C ASN A 94 -7.55 -20.84 0.44
N PRO A 95 -6.65 -20.71 1.42
CA PRO A 95 -5.28 -21.22 1.36
C PRO A 95 -5.19 -22.65 0.82
N ASN A 96 -4.16 -22.98 0.04
CA ASN A 96 -3.93 -24.34 -0.46
C ASN A 96 -5.08 -24.92 -1.31
N SER A 97 -5.91 -24.05 -1.90
CA SER A 97 -7.03 -24.46 -2.74
C SER A 97 -6.61 -24.86 -4.14
N HIS A 98 -5.46 -24.39 -4.61
CA HIS A 98 -4.97 -24.64 -5.96
C HIS A 98 -3.50 -25.02 -5.94
N ARG A 99 -3.00 -25.50 -7.07
CA ARG A 99 -1.56 -25.67 -7.27
C ARG A 99 -1.03 -24.46 -8.03
N VAL A 100 0.20 -24.04 -7.74
CA VAL A 100 0.94 -23.14 -8.62
C VAL A 100 1.22 -23.85 -9.93
N LEU A 101 0.68 -23.31 -11.02
CA LEU A 101 0.85 -23.87 -12.37
C LEU A 101 1.79 -23.02 -13.20
N THR A 102 2.41 -23.62 -14.20
CA THR A 102 3.19 -22.91 -15.21
C THR A 102 2.37 -22.77 -16.48
N SER A 103 2.22 -21.54 -17.00
CA SER A 103 1.48 -21.33 -18.25
C SER A 103 2.34 -21.70 -19.46
N GLY A 104 1.83 -22.60 -20.30
CA GLY A 104 2.45 -22.96 -21.59
C GLY A 104 2.28 -21.89 -22.68
N TYR A 105 1.69 -20.74 -22.37
CA TYR A 105 1.48 -19.65 -23.32
C TYR A 105 1.24 -18.29 -22.63
N PHE A 106 1.33 -17.21 -23.39
CA PHE A 106 0.89 -15.87 -22.99
C PHE A 106 -0.15 -15.34 -23.97
N ILE A 107 -1.16 -14.63 -23.49
CA ILE A 107 -2.16 -13.96 -24.33
C ILE A 107 -1.85 -12.47 -24.36
N PHE A 108 -1.62 -11.92 -25.55
CA PHE A 108 -1.44 -10.49 -25.74
C PHE A 108 -2.26 -10.03 -26.94
N LYS A 109 -3.11 -9.00 -26.74
CA LYS A 109 -4.03 -8.48 -27.76
C LYS A 109 -4.82 -9.59 -28.47
N GLN A 110 -5.39 -10.52 -27.70
CA GLN A 110 -6.15 -11.69 -28.17
C GLN A 110 -5.36 -12.72 -28.99
N LYS A 111 -4.04 -12.53 -29.15
CA LYS A 111 -3.15 -13.50 -29.79
C LYS A 111 -2.46 -14.36 -28.74
N LYS A 112 -2.40 -15.67 -28.99
CA LYS A 112 -1.75 -16.66 -28.14
C LYS A 112 -0.31 -16.89 -28.58
N TYR A 113 0.62 -16.72 -27.66
CA TYR A 113 2.07 -16.93 -27.84
C TYR A 113 2.46 -18.17 -27.04
N LYS A 114 2.65 -19.31 -27.71
CA LYS A 114 2.97 -20.59 -27.05
C LYS A 114 4.46 -20.66 -26.73
N VAL A 115 4.80 -21.26 -25.59
CA VAL A 115 6.18 -21.55 -25.21
C VAL A 115 6.82 -22.45 -26.27
N ASP A 116 7.93 -21.99 -26.82
CA ASP A 116 8.69 -22.67 -27.87
C ASP A 116 10.18 -22.83 -27.53
N GLY A 117 10.61 -22.33 -26.36
CA GLY A 117 12.00 -22.38 -25.90
C GLY A 117 12.94 -21.40 -26.60
N LYS A 118 12.43 -20.54 -27.50
CA LYS A 118 13.23 -19.57 -28.26
C LYS A 118 12.63 -18.17 -28.21
N ASN A 119 11.43 -17.99 -28.77
CA ASN A 119 10.72 -16.71 -28.82
C ASN A 119 9.89 -16.49 -27.56
N VAL A 120 9.38 -17.58 -26.98
CA VAL A 120 8.60 -17.59 -25.74
C VAL A 120 9.22 -18.62 -24.81
N ILE A 121 9.73 -18.16 -23.67
CA ILE A 121 10.56 -18.96 -22.76
C ILE A 121 10.00 -18.95 -21.33
N LEU A 122 10.31 -20.01 -20.60
CA LEU A 122 10.06 -20.12 -19.16
C LEU A 122 11.37 -19.84 -18.43
N ASP A 123 11.51 -18.64 -17.89
CA ASP A 123 12.76 -18.17 -17.25
C ASP A 123 12.52 -17.43 -15.93
N TYR A 124 11.43 -17.75 -15.23
CA TYR A 124 11.16 -17.21 -13.91
C TYR A 124 12.22 -17.65 -12.88
N SER A 125 12.50 -16.76 -11.93
CA SER A 125 13.49 -16.99 -10.89
C SER A 125 12.97 -17.93 -9.79
N LYS A 126 13.89 -18.47 -8.98
CA LYS A 126 13.53 -19.23 -7.77
C LYS A 126 12.67 -18.38 -6.82
N LYS A 127 13.02 -17.10 -6.67
CA LYS A 127 12.32 -16.17 -5.81
C LYS A 127 10.88 -15.93 -6.27
N GLU A 128 10.66 -15.77 -7.57
CA GLU A 128 9.31 -15.63 -8.12
C GLU A 128 8.46 -16.87 -7.84
N LYS A 129 9.06 -18.07 -7.99
CA LYS A 129 8.37 -19.32 -7.64
C LYS A 129 8.02 -19.38 -6.15
N GLU A 130 8.94 -19.02 -5.26
CA GLU A 130 8.70 -18.99 -3.80
C GLU A 130 7.57 -18.01 -3.44
N VAL A 131 7.49 -16.86 -4.12
CA VAL A 131 6.40 -15.89 -3.90
C VAL A 131 5.07 -16.39 -4.45
N ALA A 132 5.08 -17.10 -5.58
CA ALA A 132 3.88 -17.74 -6.11
C ALA A 132 3.31 -18.81 -5.15
N GLU A 133 4.17 -19.65 -4.60
CA GLU A 133 3.80 -20.63 -3.57
C GLU A 133 3.25 -19.90 -2.34
N TRP A 134 3.91 -18.85 -1.88
CA TRP A 134 3.43 -18.02 -0.77
C TRP A 134 2.06 -17.36 -1.02
N LEU A 135 1.77 -16.89 -2.24
CA LEU A 135 0.45 -16.33 -2.58
C LEU A 135 -0.65 -17.39 -2.46
N GLU A 136 -0.38 -18.59 -2.95
CA GLU A 136 -1.30 -19.71 -2.89
C GLU A 136 -1.51 -20.17 -1.43
N ASP A 137 -0.43 -20.28 -0.65
CA ASP A 137 -0.48 -20.61 0.78
C ASP A 137 -1.22 -19.53 1.60
N THR A 138 -1.15 -18.26 1.20
CA THR A 138 -1.73 -17.15 1.98
C THR A 138 -3.19 -16.89 1.62
N PHE A 139 -3.51 -16.92 0.33
CA PHE A 139 -4.82 -16.50 -0.18
C PHE A 139 -5.52 -17.62 -0.94
N GLY A 140 -4.77 -18.52 -1.56
CA GLY A 140 -5.24 -19.48 -2.54
C GLY A 140 -5.89 -18.85 -3.77
N GLY A 141 -6.52 -19.70 -4.58
CA GLY A 141 -7.08 -19.34 -5.87
C GLY A 141 -6.12 -19.64 -7.02
N GLU A 142 -6.64 -19.57 -8.25
CA GLU A 142 -5.86 -19.90 -9.44
C GLU A 142 -4.62 -19.01 -9.60
N LEU A 143 -3.48 -19.66 -9.82
CA LEU A 143 -2.20 -18.98 -10.00
C LEU A 143 -1.39 -19.65 -11.11
N TYR A 144 -0.98 -18.83 -12.09
CA TYR A 144 -0.09 -19.25 -13.17
C TYR A 144 1.18 -18.40 -13.21
N MET A 145 2.33 -19.06 -13.21
CA MET A 145 3.63 -18.48 -13.60
C MET A 145 3.60 -18.21 -15.10
N LEU A 146 3.91 -16.99 -15.53
CA LEU A 146 3.80 -16.58 -16.93
C LEU A 146 5.15 -16.71 -17.67
N PRO A 147 5.15 -17.12 -18.94
CA PRO A 147 6.36 -17.13 -19.75
C PRO A 147 6.72 -15.72 -20.22
N ARG A 148 8.01 -15.49 -20.48
CA ARG A 148 8.50 -14.27 -21.14
C ARG A 148 8.37 -14.40 -22.66
N VAL A 149 7.91 -13.32 -23.30
CA VAL A 149 7.86 -13.22 -24.77
C VAL A 149 9.00 -12.32 -25.25
N ASN A 150 10.02 -12.92 -25.86
CA ASN A 150 11.17 -12.22 -26.45
C ASN A 150 10.87 -11.76 -27.88
N TYR A 151 10.10 -12.54 -28.66
CA TYR A 151 9.70 -12.19 -30.01
C TYR A 151 8.22 -12.48 -30.25
N PRO A 152 7.46 -11.55 -30.87
CA PRO A 152 7.87 -10.23 -31.34
C PRO A 152 8.22 -9.28 -30.18
N GLU A 153 9.09 -8.31 -30.47
CA GLU A 153 9.52 -7.32 -29.48
C GLU A 153 8.35 -6.44 -29.01
N GLY A 154 8.51 -5.85 -27.82
CA GLY A 154 7.56 -4.90 -27.26
C GLY A 154 6.40 -5.54 -26.48
N ILE A 155 6.33 -6.87 -26.41
CA ILE A 155 5.42 -7.58 -25.52
C ILE A 155 6.04 -7.61 -24.13
N LYS A 156 5.28 -7.10 -23.17
CA LYS A 156 5.68 -6.98 -21.78
C LYS A 156 4.82 -7.94 -20.97
N THR A 157 5.46 -8.91 -20.33
CA THR A 157 4.81 -9.97 -19.55
C THR A 157 4.98 -9.65 -18.06
N ALA A 158 3.92 -9.88 -17.28
CA ALA A 158 4.00 -9.93 -15.82
C ALA A 158 4.55 -11.28 -15.36
N ASP A 159 4.88 -11.40 -14.08
CA ASP A 159 5.39 -12.65 -13.49
C ASP A 159 4.26 -13.66 -13.27
N TYR A 160 3.08 -13.19 -12.83
CA TYR A 160 1.96 -14.04 -12.45
C TYR A 160 0.65 -13.62 -13.10
N LEU A 161 -0.19 -14.61 -13.38
CA LEU A 161 -1.64 -14.46 -13.51
C LEU A 161 -2.27 -15.09 -12.27
N PHE A 162 -2.70 -14.26 -11.33
CA PHE A 162 -3.24 -14.69 -10.04
C PHE A 162 -4.66 -14.17 -9.86
N ARG A 163 -5.60 -15.08 -9.60
CA ARG A 163 -7.05 -14.82 -9.54
C ARG A 163 -7.56 -14.04 -10.76
N GLY A 164 -7.02 -14.35 -11.93
CA GLY A 164 -7.39 -13.70 -13.20
C GLY A 164 -6.77 -12.32 -13.44
N GLU A 165 -5.93 -11.83 -12.54
CA GLU A 165 -5.26 -10.53 -12.67
C GLU A 165 -3.75 -10.70 -12.89
N TYR A 166 -3.13 -9.80 -13.65
CA TYR A 166 -1.67 -9.78 -13.79
C TYR A 166 -1.02 -9.17 -12.53
N TRP A 167 0.05 -9.80 -12.05
CA TRP A 167 0.84 -9.36 -10.90
C TRP A 167 2.32 -9.45 -11.18
N ASP A 168 3.08 -8.47 -10.71
CA ASP A 168 4.53 -8.35 -10.92
C ASP A 168 5.23 -8.22 -9.56
N LEU A 169 6.29 -8.99 -9.34
CA LEU A 169 7.08 -8.97 -8.10
C LEU A 169 8.12 -7.86 -8.16
N LYS A 170 8.23 -7.10 -7.06
CA LYS A 170 9.32 -6.15 -6.83
C LYS A 170 9.94 -6.40 -5.46
N GLU A 171 11.21 -6.77 -5.47
CA GLU A 171 12.03 -6.80 -4.27
C GLU A 171 12.52 -5.38 -3.96
N ILE A 172 12.09 -4.85 -2.81
CA ILE A 172 12.44 -3.51 -2.37
C ILE A 172 13.70 -3.59 -1.52
N ASN A 173 14.84 -3.36 -2.17
CA ASN A 173 16.15 -3.45 -1.55
C ASN A 173 16.63 -2.09 -1.05
N GLY A 174 16.66 -1.89 0.27
CA GLY A 174 17.11 -0.64 0.89
C GLY A 174 16.00 0.38 1.12
N ASN A 175 16.42 1.61 1.49
CA ASN A 175 15.54 2.57 2.16
C ASN A 175 15.38 3.90 1.40
N GLY A 176 15.91 3.99 0.18
CA GLY A 176 15.88 5.21 -0.64
C GLY A 176 14.46 5.75 -0.83
N LYS A 177 14.32 7.09 -0.81
CA LYS A 177 13.01 7.78 -0.82
C LYS A 177 12.12 7.37 -2.00
N ASN A 178 12.71 7.19 -3.18
CA ASN A 178 11.98 6.95 -4.42
C ASN A 178 11.97 5.47 -4.84
N ILE A 179 12.45 4.54 -4.00
CA ILE A 179 12.65 3.15 -4.42
C ILE A 179 11.35 2.47 -4.87
N PHE A 180 10.25 2.74 -4.14
CA PHE A 180 8.92 2.24 -4.47
C PHE A 180 8.40 2.82 -5.80
N PHE A 181 8.75 4.06 -6.12
CA PHE A 181 8.36 4.71 -7.37
C PHE A 181 9.11 4.11 -8.55
N HIS A 182 10.44 3.99 -8.42
CA HIS A 182 11.29 3.39 -9.45
C HIS A 182 10.95 1.90 -9.69
N ALA A 183 10.46 1.20 -8.66
CA ALA A 183 10.00 -0.17 -8.78
C ALA A 183 8.79 -0.33 -9.72
N VAL A 184 7.99 0.72 -9.96
CA VAL A 184 6.76 0.62 -10.77
C VAL A 184 6.74 1.52 -12.01
N GLU A 185 7.50 2.62 -12.06
CA GLU A 185 7.33 3.72 -13.04
C GLU A 185 7.37 3.32 -14.53
N LYS A 186 7.96 2.17 -14.89
CA LYS A 186 8.08 1.68 -16.27
C LYS A 186 7.31 0.39 -16.55
N HIS A 187 6.45 -0.04 -15.62
CA HIS A 187 5.85 -1.37 -15.60
C HIS A 187 4.35 -1.40 -15.95
N GLU A 188 3.74 -0.25 -16.34
CA GLU A 188 2.32 -0.14 -16.74
C GLU A 188 1.88 -1.18 -17.78
N LYS A 189 2.76 -1.48 -18.74
CA LYS A 189 2.45 -2.45 -19.81
C LYS A 189 2.56 -3.91 -19.36
N GLN A 190 3.24 -4.18 -18.25
CA GLN A 190 3.37 -5.54 -17.68
C GLN A 190 2.18 -5.84 -16.79
N SER A 191 1.93 -4.97 -15.81
CA SER A 191 0.94 -5.20 -14.77
C SER A 191 0.42 -3.88 -14.21
N HIS A 192 -0.80 -3.90 -13.69
CA HIS A 192 -1.37 -2.83 -12.87
C HIS A 192 -1.29 -3.16 -11.37
N ASN A 193 -0.96 -4.42 -11.04
CA ASN A 193 -0.87 -4.90 -9.67
C ASN A 193 0.55 -5.38 -9.34
N PHE A 194 1.01 -5.08 -8.13
CA PHE A 194 2.38 -5.41 -7.71
C PHE A 194 2.41 -6.11 -6.36
N ILE A 195 3.42 -6.95 -6.20
CA ILE A 195 3.78 -7.57 -4.92
C ILE A 195 5.10 -6.95 -4.51
N PHE A 196 5.10 -6.20 -3.42
CA PHE A 196 6.30 -5.62 -2.85
C PHE A 196 6.84 -6.51 -1.76
N ASP A 197 7.98 -7.13 -2.06
CA ASP A 197 8.75 -7.87 -1.08
C ASP A 197 9.72 -6.91 -0.37
N VAL A 198 9.37 -6.55 0.86
CA VAL A 198 10.14 -5.62 1.71
C VAL A 198 11.04 -6.34 2.71
N SER A 199 11.28 -7.65 2.53
CA SER A 199 12.14 -8.45 3.42
C SER A 199 13.54 -7.84 3.60
N ASN A 200 14.08 -7.25 2.53
CA ASN A 200 15.42 -6.64 2.52
C ASN A 200 15.42 -5.15 2.91
N SER A 201 14.31 -4.63 3.43
CA SER A 201 14.16 -3.24 3.82
C SER A 201 14.00 -3.11 5.34
N THR A 202 14.70 -2.14 5.93
CA THR A 202 14.58 -1.83 7.37
C THR A 202 13.46 -0.83 7.65
N LEU A 203 12.66 -0.48 6.65
CA LEU A 203 11.54 0.45 6.81
C LEU A 203 10.45 -0.17 7.68
N THR A 204 9.89 0.64 8.56
CA THR A 204 8.71 0.29 9.35
C THR A 204 7.47 0.21 8.47
N ASP A 205 6.45 -0.51 8.93
CA ASP A 205 5.20 -0.66 8.18
C ASP A 205 4.48 0.69 7.99
N LEU A 206 4.63 1.63 8.94
CA LEU A 206 4.12 2.99 8.81
C LEU A 206 4.85 3.78 7.71
N GLU A 207 6.18 3.63 7.58
CA GLU A 207 6.93 4.28 6.50
C GLU A 207 6.58 3.71 5.14
N ILE A 208 6.39 2.39 5.06
CA ILE A 208 5.92 1.72 3.85
C ILE A 208 4.54 2.26 3.47
N ASP A 209 3.59 2.29 4.41
CA ASP A 209 2.23 2.77 4.18
C ASP A 209 2.21 4.21 3.63
N ASN A 210 3.03 5.09 4.21
CA ASN A 210 3.19 6.47 3.75
C ASN A 210 3.78 6.55 2.33
N ARG A 211 4.73 5.68 1.99
CA ARG A 211 5.33 5.61 0.65
C ARG A 211 4.30 5.10 -0.37
N ILE A 212 3.50 4.08 -0.02
CA ILE A 212 2.41 3.58 -0.85
C ILE A 212 1.34 4.65 -1.08
N ASN A 213 0.91 5.34 -0.03
CA ASN A 213 -0.03 6.46 -0.14
C ASN A 213 0.51 7.56 -1.07
N SER A 214 1.83 7.80 -1.05
CA SER A 214 2.46 8.75 -1.95
C SER A 214 2.44 8.26 -3.40
N LEU A 215 2.64 6.96 -3.65
CA LEU A 215 2.58 6.39 -5.01
C LEU A 215 1.22 6.60 -5.66
N TYR A 216 0.14 6.25 -4.96
CA TYR A 216 -1.22 6.36 -5.51
C TYR A 216 -1.64 7.81 -5.79
N LYS A 217 -1.03 8.80 -5.12
CA LYS A 217 -1.23 10.23 -5.39
C LYS A 217 -0.51 10.72 -6.65
N LEU A 218 0.49 10.01 -7.17
CA LEU A 218 1.27 10.48 -8.31
C LEU A 218 0.46 10.37 -9.62
N PRO A 219 0.30 11.47 -10.38
CA PRO A 219 -0.41 11.45 -11.67
C PRO A 219 0.19 10.48 -12.69
N LYS A 220 1.52 10.28 -12.64
CA LYS A 220 2.26 9.34 -13.51
C LYS A 220 1.94 7.87 -13.24
N LEU A 221 1.45 7.55 -12.05
CA LEU A 221 1.05 6.20 -11.64
C LEU A 221 -0.47 6.08 -11.55
N LYS A 222 -1.18 6.81 -12.44
CA LYS A 222 -2.64 6.75 -12.45
C LYS A 222 -3.18 5.33 -12.71
N TRP A 223 -2.40 4.53 -13.43
CA TRP A 223 -2.68 3.15 -13.84
C TRP A 223 -2.39 2.10 -12.75
N LEU A 224 -1.67 2.44 -11.68
CA LEU A 224 -1.42 1.52 -10.57
C LEU A 224 -2.74 1.20 -9.85
N ASP A 225 -3.11 -0.08 -9.71
CA ASP A 225 -4.37 -0.52 -9.11
C ASP A 225 -4.18 -1.12 -7.72
N LYS A 226 -3.47 -2.24 -7.59
CA LYS A 226 -3.29 -2.92 -6.29
C LYS A 226 -1.83 -3.15 -5.93
N ILE A 227 -1.55 -3.11 -4.63
CA ILE A 227 -0.24 -3.49 -4.08
C ILE A 227 -0.44 -4.43 -2.90
N ILE A 228 0.14 -5.63 -2.99
CA ILE A 228 0.34 -6.56 -1.88
C ILE A 228 1.71 -6.27 -1.26
N ILE A 229 1.78 -6.21 0.06
CA ILE A 229 3.02 -6.01 0.81
C ILE A 229 3.30 -7.28 1.60
N LYS A 230 4.50 -7.83 1.41
CA LYS A 230 5.00 -8.99 2.17
C LYS A 230 6.35 -8.66 2.81
N ARG A 231 6.59 -9.25 3.98
CA ARG A 231 7.89 -9.24 4.66
C ARG A 231 8.22 -10.66 5.08
N ASP A 232 9.29 -11.21 4.54
CA ASP A 232 9.67 -12.61 4.62
C ASP A 232 8.51 -13.51 4.15
N LYS A 233 7.95 -14.32 5.06
CA LYS A 233 6.77 -15.16 4.84
C LYS A 233 5.48 -14.52 5.37
N THR A 234 5.57 -13.32 5.94
CA THR A 234 4.46 -12.63 6.58
C THR A 234 3.75 -11.72 5.58
N PHE A 235 2.44 -11.88 5.48
CA PHE A 235 1.56 -10.93 4.82
C PHE A 235 1.35 -9.70 5.70
N ILE A 236 1.58 -8.50 5.15
CA ILE A 236 1.44 -7.24 5.89
C ILE A 236 0.12 -6.56 5.57
N LYS A 237 -0.13 -6.28 4.28
CA LYS A 237 -1.28 -5.49 3.84
C LYS A 237 -1.51 -5.63 2.35
N ILE A 238 -2.76 -5.49 1.93
CA ILE A 238 -3.10 -5.20 0.52
C ILE A 238 -3.86 -3.89 0.41
N THR A 239 -3.43 -3.08 -0.55
CA THR A 239 -4.02 -1.78 -0.86
C THR A 239 -4.61 -1.81 -2.26
N LYS A 240 -5.73 -1.12 -2.45
CA LYS A 240 -6.37 -0.91 -3.74
C LYS A 240 -6.59 0.58 -3.96
N LYS A 241 -6.28 1.08 -5.15
CA LYS A 241 -6.54 2.47 -5.51
C LYS A 241 -8.03 2.83 -5.38
N LYS A 242 -8.29 4.05 -4.93
CA LYS A 242 -9.65 4.63 -4.89
C LYS A 242 -10.12 5.10 -6.25
#